data_AF-A0A955YQA3-F1
#
_entry.id   AF-A0A955YQA3-F1
#
_cell.length_a   1.000
_cell.length_b   1.000
_cell.length_c   1.000
_cell.angle_alpha   90.00
_cell.angle_beta   90.00
_cell.angle_gamma   90.00
#
_symmetry.space_group_name_H-M   'P 1'
#
loop_
_entity.id
_entity.type
_entity.pdbx_description
1 polymer ?
#
loop_
_entity_poly.entity_id
_entity_poly.type
_entity_poly.pdbx_seq_one_letter_code
_entity_poly.pdbx_strand_id
1 'polypeptide(L)'
;MSEANELHNRAMALVESALGARRRGDHAEARDVFAEAQRLELASAQKAETQPSRSILFRSAAWLALEAEDASEAERLAACGLADIGVPNKVKVELRAVAEEARLRLHQPLPPPTAMSSVTLHLEGPAVGYGTASAGDVDRRKGALQSIIVRTAERRARRPFRLHGGAPRDVVRQLQPRLSYAAGSMVVQVVLGGDQRELWDENAAVVEDVQRCLLAFSEGGTRALRAPIADDLYRENFAQLATQLAPDGKRVTSVDVLVATATGSQKPVRMRRHGSEDRKAKSLPVGPALDVLEGELRGVDETTPRNTIKILLSGANATAVSVQVGDAVMEDIVRPLYGRVVRVTVATVGKQHKLIGVPELVDDDES
;
A
#
# COMPACT_ATOMS: atom_id res chain seq x y z
N MET A 1 17.71 46.88 13.80
CA MET A 1 16.90 45.67 13.56
C MET A 1 17.43 44.59 14.48
N SER A 2 16.62 43.63 14.94
CA SER A 2 17.18 42.51 15.71
C SER A 2 18.03 41.64 14.80
N GLU A 3 19.09 41.06 15.33
CA GLU A 3 19.97 40.14 14.57
C GLU A 3 19.17 38.96 13.98
N ALA A 4 18.11 38.51 14.67
CA ALA A 4 17.18 37.52 14.14
C ALA A 4 16.49 37.99 12.84
N ASN A 5 16.05 39.25 12.76
CA ASN A 5 15.38 39.78 11.56
C ASN A 5 16.38 39.93 10.39
N GLU A 6 17.63 40.27 10.66
CA GLU A 6 18.66 40.36 9.61
C GLU A 6 18.96 38.99 8.99
N LEU A 7 19.06 37.95 9.82
CA LEU A 7 19.23 36.57 9.36
C LEU A 7 18.01 36.09 8.55
N HIS A 8 16.80 36.37 9.02
CA HIS A 8 15.56 36.04 8.30
C HIS A 8 15.50 36.73 6.93
N ASN A 9 15.79 38.03 6.86
CA ASN A 9 15.78 38.77 5.60
C ASN A 9 16.81 38.23 4.60
N ARG A 10 18.01 37.85 5.08
CA ARG A 10 19.01 37.20 4.24
C ARG A 10 18.55 35.83 3.75
N ALA A 11 17.87 35.05 4.60
CA ALA A 11 17.27 33.78 4.20
C ALA A 11 16.23 33.98 3.08
N MET A 12 15.35 34.98 3.20
CA MET A 12 14.34 35.28 2.18
C MET A 12 14.96 35.68 0.83
N ALA A 13 16.07 36.44 0.83
CA ALA A 13 16.80 36.74 -0.38
C ALA A 13 17.37 35.48 -1.06
N LEU A 14 17.86 34.51 -0.28
CA LEU A 14 18.29 33.22 -0.81
C LEU A 14 17.13 32.39 -1.35
N VAL A 15 15.96 32.41 -0.68
CA VAL A 15 14.75 31.73 -1.17
C VAL A 15 14.34 32.26 -2.54
N GLU A 16 14.34 33.58 -2.75
CA GLU A 16 14.05 34.17 -4.05
C GLU A 16 15.03 33.71 -5.14
N SER A 17 16.32 33.63 -4.80
CA SER A 17 17.36 33.11 -5.68
C SER A 17 17.14 31.64 -6.04
N ALA A 18 16.86 30.79 -5.04
CA ALA A 18 16.59 29.36 -5.22
C ALA A 18 15.36 29.13 -6.11
N LEU A 19 14.28 29.90 -5.90
CA LEU A 19 13.10 29.87 -6.76
C LEU A 19 13.43 30.29 -8.20
N GLY A 20 14.34 31.25 -8.38
CA GLY A 20 14.89 31.63 -9.68
C GLY A 20 15.63 30.48 -10.37
N ALA A 21 16.54 29.81 -9.66
CA ALA A 21 17.27 28.63 -10.14
C ALA A 21 16.33 27.50 -10.55
N ARG A 22 15.34 27.19 -9.71
CA ARG A 22 14.32 26.18 -10.01
C ARG A 22 13.52 26.49 -11.28
N ARG A 23 13.14 27.75 -11.51
CA ARG A 23 12.44 28.17 -12.75
C ARG A 23 13.30 27.98 -14.00
N ARG A 24 14.64 28.03 -13.87
CA ARG A 24 15.58 27.75 -14.96
C ARG A 24 15.86 26.26 -15.17
N GLY A 25 15.29 25.39 -14.33
CA GLY A 25 15.55 23.95 -14.32
C GLY A 25 16.83 23.55 -13.59
N ASP A 26 17.50 24.47 -12.90
CA ASP A 26 18.68 24.17 -12.10
C ASP A 26 18.27 23.71 -10.70
N HIS A 27 17.82 22.46 -10.63
CA HIS A 27 17.30 21.86 -9.40
C HIS A 27 18.38 21.64 -8.34
N ALA A 28 19.61 21.34 -8.77
CA ALA A 28 20.74 21.12 -7.85
C ALA A 28 21.16 22.43 -7.18
N GLU A 29 21.32 23.51 -7.96
CA GLU A 29 21.60 24.85 -7.41
C GLU A 29 20.48 25.28 -6.46
N ALA A 30 19.22 25.12 -6.86
CA ALA A 30 18.08 25.49 -6.02
C ALA A 30 18.10 24.77 -4.65
N ARG A 31 18.36 23.46 -4.65
CA ARG A 31 18.43 22.65 -3.42
C ARG A 31 19.52 23.14 -2.48
N ASP A 32 20.72 23.40 -3.01
CA ASP A 32 21.85 23.84 -2.19
C ASP A 32 21.62 25.24 -1.60
N VAL A 33 20.99 26.14 -2.37
CA VAL A 33 20.60 27.48 -1.89
C VAL A 33 19.48 27.40 -0.85
N PHE A 34 18.50 26.49 -0.99
CA PHE A 34 17.50 26.25 0.05
C PHE A 34 18.13 25.74 1.35
N ALA A 35 19.16 24.89 1.28
CA ALA A 35 19.90 24.43 2.45
C ALA A 35 20.67 25.58 3.15
N GLU A 36 21.16 26.58 2.42
CA GLU A 36 21.74 27.78 3.03
C GLU A 36 20.67 28.66 3.69
N ALA A 37 19.54 28.89 3.01
CA ALA A 37 18.43 29.64 3.57
C ALA A 37 17.88 29.00 4.86
N GLN A 38 17.76 27.67 4.88
CA GLN A 38 17.35 26.89 6.05
C GLN A 38 18.27 27.13 7.26
N ARG A 39 19.59 27.15 7.07
CA ARG A 39 20.56 27.41 8.14
C ARG A 39 20.41 28.81 8.72
N LEU A 40 20.13 29.80 7.88
CA LEU A 40 19.88 31.17 8.31
C LEU A 40 18.56 31.31 9.07
N GLU A 41 17.49 30.65 8.61
CA GLU A 41 16.22 30.58 9.33
C GLU A 41 16.37 29.92 10.70
N LEU A 42 17.11 28.81 10.79
CA LEU A 42 17.38 28.16 12.06
C LEU A 42 18.17 29.08 13.01
N ALA A 43 19.21 29.76 12.51
CA ALA A 43 19.98 30.71 13.29
C ALA A 43 19.11 31.90 13.76
N SER A 44 18.19 32.37 12.91
CA SER A 44 17.19 33.38 13.26
C SER A 44 16.25 32.87 14.36
N ALA A 45 15.71 31.66 14.21
CA ALA A 45 14.83 31.02 15.19
C ALA A 45 15.51 30.90 16.55
N GLN A 46 16.78 30.49 16.58
CA GLN A 46 17.56 30.35 17.80
C GLN A 46 17.75 31.67 18.55
N LYS A 47 17.86 32.80 17.82
CA LYS A 47 18.00 34.15 18.37
C LYS A 47 16.67 34.85 18.69
N ALA A 48 15.54 34.33 18.19
CA ALA A 48 14.23 34.85 18.56
C ALA A 48 13.90 34.45 20.01
N GLU A 49 13.54 35.43 20.82
CA GLU A 49 13.24 35.25 22.25
C GLU A 49 11.74 35.12 22.55
N THR A 50 10.88 35.52 21.60
CA THR A 50 9.43 35.62 21.82
C THR A 50 8.63 34.77 20.83
N GLN A 51 7.50 34.27 21.31
CA GLN A 51 6.46 33.68 20.48
C GLN A 51 5.55 34.78 19.92
N PRO A 52 5.00 34.61 18.69
CA PRO A 52 5.14 33.46 17.79
C PRO A 52 6.39 33.48 16.90
N SER A 53 7.20 34.54 16.92
CA SER A 53 8.29 34.73 15.97
C SER A 53 9.22 33.53 15.90
N ARG A 54 9.63 33.00 17.06
CA ARG A 54 10.48 31.81 17.15
C ARG A 54 9.85 30.57 16.48
N SER A 55 8.59 30.25 16.79
CA SER A 55 7.92 29.08 16.19
C SER A 55 7.62 29.24 14.70
N ILE A 56 7.36 30.47 14.23
CA ILE A 56 7.21 30.77 12.81
C ILE A 56 8.52 30.55 12.06
N LEU A 57 9.66 30.96 12.64
CA LEU A 57 10.99 30.75 12.05
C LEU A 57 11.36 29.26 12.04
N PHE A 58 11.04 28.49 13.08
CA PHE A 58 11.19 27.03 13.05
C PHE A 58 10.33 26.37 11.96
N ARG A 59 9.08 26.82 11.79
CA ARG A 59 8.20 26.35 10.71
C ARG A 59 8.78 26.69 9.34
N SER A 60 9.32 27.90 9.18
CA SER A 60 10.00 28.35 7.95
C SER A 60 11.23 27.48 7.64
N ALA A 61 12.12 27.31 8.61
CA ALA A 61 13.30 26.44 8.50
C ALA A 61 12.93 25.00 8.12
N ALA A 62 11.86 24.44 8.70
CA ALA A 62 11.39 23.10 8.39
C ALA A 62 10.90 22.97 6.94
N TRP A 63 10.16 23.96 6.42
CA TRP A 63 9.76 23.97 5.01
C TRP A 63 10.96 24.11 4.07
N LEU A 64 11.95 24.94 4.41
CA LEU A 64 13.17 25.08 3.61
C LEU A 64 14.01 23.80 3.62
N ALA A 65 14.02 23.03 4.71
CA ALA A 65 14.65 21.72 4.75
C ALA A 65 13.97 20.74 3.77
N LEU A 66 12.64 20.76 3.66
CA LEU A 66 11.93 19.99 2.63
C LEU A 66 12.30 20.43 1.21
N GLU A 67 12.36 21.73 0.95
CA GLU A 67 12.78 22.25 -0.37
C GLU A 67 14.24 21.89 -0.69
N ALA A 68 15.07 21.70 0.34
CA ALA A 68 16.44 21.19 0.24
C ALA A 68 16.54 19.65 0.17
N GLU A 69 15.41 18.94 0.07
CA GLU A 69 15.33 17.47 0.04
C GLU A 69 15.83 16.77 1.32
N ASP A 70 15.92 17.49 2.45
CA ASP A 70 16.30 16.94 3.76
C ASP A 70 15.07 16.78 4.67
N ALA A 71 14.32 15.72 4.43
CA ALA A 71 13.11 15.41 5.20
C ALA A 71 13.40 15.07 6.67
N SER A 72 14.57 14.48 6.97
CA SER A 72 14.96 14.17 8.36
C SER A 72 15.12 15.46 9.18
N GLU A 73 15.80 16.44 8.61
CA GLU A 73 16.01 17.73 9.25
C GLU A 73 14.69 18.52 9.37
N ALA A 74 13.81 18.45 8.36
CA ALA A 74 12.49 19.06 8.42
C ALA A 74 11.66 18.54 9.60
N GLU A 75 11.61 17.21 9.81
CA GLU A 75 10.91 16.61 10.96
C GLU A 75 11.51 17.09 12.29
N ARG A 76 12.84 17.09 12.40
CA ARG A 76 13.56 17.53 13.60
C ARG A 76 13.23 18.99 13.94
N LEU A 77 13.26 19.88 12.96
CA LEU A 77 12.97 21.31 13.14
C LEU A 77 11.53 21.59 13.53
N ALA A 78 10.59 20.87 12.91
CA ALA A 78 9.18 20.95 13.27
C ALA A 78 8.95 20.54 14.73
N ALA A 79 9.60 19.46 15.18
CA ALA A 79 9.56 19.02 16.57
C ALA A 79 10.17 20.05 17.53
N CYS A 80 11.31 20.68 17.17
CA CYS A 80 11.88 21.78 17.96
C CYS A 80 10.91 22.95 18.11
N GLY A 81 10.23 23.35 17.05
CA GLY A 81 9.22 24.41 17.10
C GLY A 81 8.01 24.04 17.96
N LEU A 82 7.57 22.78 17.94
CA LEU A 82 6.42 22.29 18.73
C LEU A 82 6.72 22.13 20.21
N ALA A 83 7.97 21.85 20.57
CA ALA A 83 8.41 21.64 21.94
C ALA A 83 8.43 22.94 22.77
N ASP A 84 8.39 24.10 22.12
CA ASP A 84 8.50 25.39 22.79
C ASP A 84 7.22 25.79 23.54
N ILE A 85 7.37 26.48 24.66
CA ILE A 85 6.25 26.91 25.50
C ILE A 85 5.61 28.16 24.87
N GLY A 86 4.28 28.23 24.90
CA GLY A 86 3.55 29.42 24.44
C GLY A 86 3.35 29.52 22.93
N VAL A 87 3.68 28.47 22.15
CA VAL A 87 3.41 28.43 20.71
C VAL A 87 1.90 28.53 20.45
N PRO A 88 1.44 29.51 19.64
CA PRO A 88 0.01 29.64 19.33
C PRO A 88 -0.52 28.44 18.56
N ASN A 89 -1.79 28.08 18.79
CA ASN A 89 -2.41 26.91 18.18
C ASN A 89 -2.35 26.93 16.64
N LYS A 90 -2.47 28.10 16.01
CA LYS A 90 -2.32 28.24 14.56
C LYS A 90 -0.95 27.76 14.07
N VAL A 91 0.12 28.19 14.74
CA VAL A 91 1.49 27.79 14.39
C VAL A 91 1.74 26.31 14.71
N LYS A 92 1.13 25.77 15.79
CA LYS A 92 1.19 24.33 16.08
C LYS A 92 0.58 23.48 14.96
N VAL A 93 -0.53 23.91 14.37
CA VAL A 93 -1.16 23.20 13.24
C VAL A 93 -0.22 23.19 12.03
N GLU A 94 0.39 24.33 11.71
CA GLU A 94 1.30 24.44 10.57
C GLU A 94 2.62 23.67 10.80
N LEU A 95 3.15 23.66 12.02
CA LEU A 95 4.30 22.85 12.41
C LEU A 95 4.01 21.34 12.33
N ARG A 96 2.80 20.92 12.71
CA ARG A 96 2.38 19.52 12.51
C ARG A 96 2.27 19.20 11.02
N ALA A 97 1.71 20.09 10.21
CA ALA A 97 1.60 19.88 8.77
C ALA A 97 2.97 19.63 8.10
N VAL A 98 3.98 20.44 8.43
CA VAL A 98 5.34 20.23 7.88
C VAL A 98 6.01 18.97 8.44
N ALA A 99 5.74 18.58 9.69
CA ALA A 99 6.23 17.31 10.25
C ALA A 99 5.62 16.10 9.54
N GLU A 100 4.32 16.15 9.19
CA GLU A 100 3.66 15.08 8.45
C GLU A 100 4.17 15.01 7.00
N GLU A 101 4.42 16.14 6.34
CA GLU A 101 5.06 16.18 5.01
C GLU A 101 6.50 15.61 5.05
N ALA A 102 7.27 15.91 6.10
CA ALA A 102 8.59 15.34 6.30
C ALA A 102 8.54 13.81 6.45
N ARG A 103 7.64 13.31 7.30
CA ARG A 103 7.45 11.86 7.50
C ARG A 103 7.03 11.14 6.23
N LEU A 104 6.18 11.77 5.42
CA LEU A 104 5.82 11.25 4.10
C LEU A 104 7.08 11.01 3.26
N ARG A 105 7.94 12.01 3.11
CA ARG A 105 9.16 11.91 2.29
C ARG A 105 10.18 10.90 2.84
N LEU A 106 10.11 10.60 4.14
CA LEU A 106 10.92 9.55 4.76
C LEU A 106 10.38 8.14 4.49
N HIS A 107 9.19 7.99 3.89
CA HIS A 107 8.54 6.71 3.56
C HIS A 107 8.50 5.69 4.70
N GLN A 108 8.49 6.14 5.96
CA GLN A 108 8.50 5.26 7.13
C GLN A 108 7.26 5.51 7.99
N PRO A 109 6.20 4.70 7.86
CA PRO A 109 5.15 4.69 8.85
C PRO A 109 5.76 4.16 10.14
N LEU A 110 5.54 4.86 11.24
CA LEU A 110 5.99 4.36 12.53
C LEU A 110 5.27 3.04 12.83
N PRO A 111 5.98 2.02 13.33
CA PRO A 111 5.31 0.85 13.88
C PRO A 111 4.36 1.31 14.99
N PRO A 112 3.24 0.59 15.21
CA PRO A 112 2.36 0.91 16.31
C PRO A 112 3.16 0.90 17.63
N PRO A 113 2.87 1.79 18.60
CA PRO A 113 3.65 1.97 19.82
C PRO A 113 3.58 0.79 20.83
N THR A 114 3.22 -0.41 20.39
CA THR A 114 3.05 -1.63 21.19
C THR A 114 3.63 -2.84 20.46
N ALA A 115 3.89 -3.95 21.16
CA ALA A 115 4.34 -5.25 20.63
C ALA A 115 3.27 -5.90 19.71
N MET A 116 2.94 -5.24 18.63
CA MET A 116 1.95 -5.65 17.66
C MET A 116 2.62 -5.78 16.31
N SER A 117 2.59 -6.98 15.76
CA SER A 117 2.86 -7.21 14.35
C SER A 117 1.97 -6.33 13.48
N SER A 118 2.59 -5.63 12.54
CA SER A 118 1.88 -4.85 11.53
C SER A 118 2.42 -5.12 10.14
N VAL A 119 1.51 -5.06 9.17
CA VAL A 119 1.82 -5.10 7.75
C VAL A 119 1.28 -3.83 7.13
N THR A 120 2.18 -3.01 6.61
CA THR A 120 1.86 -1.71 6.03
C THR A 120 2.02 -1.74 4.52
N LEU A 121 0.97 -1.34 3.82
CA LEU A 121 0.91 -1.20 2.37
C LEU A 121 1.06 0.28 2.01
N HIS A 122 2.07 0.61 1.23
CA HIS A 122 2.28 1.92 0.64
C HIS A 122 1.90 1.90 -0.83
N LEU A 123 1.07 2.84 -1.25
CA LEU A 123 0.66 3.01 -2.64
C LEU A 123 1.19 4.33 -3.17
N GLU A 124 1.75 4.34 -4.37
CA GLU A 124 2.16 5.56 -5.07
C GLU A 124 1.73 5.49 -6.53
N GLY A 125 1.37 6.64 -7.11
CA GLY A 125 1.06 6.76 -8.52
C GLY A 125 0.20 7.98 -8.83
N PRO A 126 -0.08 8.26 -10.12
CA PRO A 126 -0.84 9.42 -10.54
C PRO A 126 -2.24 9.55 -9.93
N ALA A 127 -2.88 8.43 -9.57
CA ALA A 127 -4.20 8.41 -8.94
C ALA A 127 -4.15 8.35 -7.40
N VAL A 128 -2.95 8.43 -6.81
CA VAL A 128 -2.73 8.45 -5.36
C VAL A 128 -2.29 9.85 -4.97
N GLY A 129 -3.17 10.55 -4.24
CA GLY A 129 -2.89 11.85 -3.65
C GLY A 129 -2.40 11.74 -2.21
N TYR A 130 -2.31 12.89 -1.56
CA TYR A 130 -1.87 13.00 -0.17
C TYR A 130 -2.92 12.42 0.79
N GLY A 131 -2.69 11.22 1.30
CA GLY A 131 -3.61 10.47 2.14
C GLY A 131 -4.90 10.06 1.42
N THR A 132 -4.94 10.20 0.09
CA THR A 132 -6.12 9.95 -0.73
C THR A 132 -5.76 9.03 -1.89
N ALA A 133 -6.69 8.13 -2.23
CA ALA A 133 -6.61 7.28 -3.41
C ALA A 133 -8.03 6.84 -3.75
N SER A 134 -8.24 6.34 -4.96
CA SER A 134 -9.53 5.75 -5.32
C SER A 134 -9.87 4.59 -4.38
N ALA A 135 -11.11 4.54 -3.90
CA ALA A 135 -11.58 3.46 -3.05
C ALA A 135 -11.37 2.09 -3.71
N GLY A 136 -11.58 1.97 -5.02
CA GLY A 136 -11.35 0.73 -5.76
C GLY A 136 -9.89 0.27 -5.75
N ASP A 137 -8.96 1.20 -5.90
CA ASP A 137 -7.51 0.92 -5.87
C ASP A 137 -7.03 0.45 -4.50
N VAL A 138 -7.64 0.99 -3.44
CA VAL A 138 -7.31 0.68 -2.04
C VAL A 138 -7.99 -0.60 -1.57
N ASP A 139 -9.30 -0.72 -1.75
CA ASP A 139 -10.09 -1.81 -1.17
C ASP A 139 -9.71 -3.17 -1.76
N ARG A 140 -9.39 -3.22 -3.06
CA ARG A 140 -8.88 -4.45 -3.70
C ARG A 140 -7.59 -4.92 -3.03
N ARG A 141 -6.61 -4.04 -2.87
CA ARG A 141 -5.29 -4.37 -2.31
C ARG A 141 -5.38 -4.65 -0.81
N LYS A 142 -6.20 -3.89 -0.09
CA LYS A 142 -6.52 -4.13 1.32
C LYS A 142 -7.13 -5.51 1.53
N GLY A 143 -8.15 -5.88 0.74
CA GLY A 143 -8.78 -7.19 0.80
C GLY A 143 -7.79 -8.32 0.51
N ALA A 144 -6.97 -8.17 -0.54
CA ALA A 144 -5.93 -9.14 -0.87
C ALA A 144 -4.90 -9.32 0.28
N LEU A 145 -4.48 -8.22 0.90
CA LEU A 145 -3.55 -8.24 2.02
C LEU A 145 -4.14 -8.96 3.25
N GLN A 146 -5.39 -8.65 3.59
CA GLN A 146 -6.09 -9.31 4.71
C GLN A 146 -6.21 -10.83 4.47
N SER A 147 -6.60 -11.23 3.25
CA SER A 147 -6.68 -12.64 2.88
C SER A 147 -5.32 -13.33 2.96
N ILE A 148 -4.25 -12.68 2.47
CA ILE A 148 -2.88 -13.22 2.57
C ILE A 148 -2.49 -13.49 4.03
N ILE A 149 -2.77 -12.55 4.94
CA ILE A 149 -2.43 -12.69 6.35
C ILE A 149 -3.20 -13.86 6.97
N VAL A 150 -4.51 -13.92 6.76
CA VAL A 150 -5.38 -14.99 7.30
C VAL A 150 -4.97 -16.36 6.77
N ARG A 151 -4.76 -16.50 5.46
CA ARG A 151 -4.35 -17.76 4.83
C ARG A 151 -2.96 -18.20 5.27
N THR A 152 -2.05 -17.25 5.48
CA THR A 152 -0.72 -17.55 6.02
C THR A 152 -0.83 -18.11 7.43
N ALA A 153 -1.69 -17.55 8.28
CA ALA A 153 -1.89 -18.09 9.61
C ALA A 153 -2.60 -19.46 9.63
N GLU A 154 -3.63 -19.68 8.81
CA GLU A 154 -4.27 -20.99 8.65
C GLU A 154 -3.21 -22.05 8.28
N ARG A 155 -2.36 -21.73 7.29
CA ARG A 155 -1.25 -22.59 6.85
C ARG A 155 -0.24 -22.85 7.96
N ARG A 156 0.18 -21.82 8.71
CA ARG A 156 1.14 -21.97 9.82
C ARG A 156 0.57 -22.79 10.97
N ALA A 157 -0.74 -22.72 11.19
CA ALA A 157 -1.48 -23.60 12.09
C ALA A 157 -1.70 -25.02 11.51
N ARG A 158 -1.10 -25.34 10.35
CA ARG A 158 -1.17 -26.62 9.63
C ARG A 158 -2.60 -27.05 9.29
N ARG A 159 -3.47 -26.08 9.00
CA ARG A 159 -4.86 -26.35 8.61
C ARG A 159 -4.95 -26.66 7.11
N PRO A 160 -5.84 -27.59 6.71
CA PRO A 160 -6.12 -27.83 5.29
C PRO A 160 -6.67 -26.55 4.64
N PHE A 161 -6.42 -26.38 3.34
CA PHE A 161 -6.93 -25.23 2.59
C PHE A 161 -8.47 -25.20 2.65
N ARG A 162 -9.02 -24.10 3.13
CA ARG A 162 -10.47 -23.94 3.27
C ARG A 162 -11.09 -23.47 1.96
N LEU A 163 -11.97 -24.31 1.42
CA LEU A 163 -12.67 -24.11 0.16
C LEU A 163 -13.86 -23.13 0.24
N HIS A 164 -14.51 -23.05 1.41
CA HIS A 164 -15.74 -22.26 1.61
C HIS A 164 -15.79 -21.62 3.01
N GLY A 165 -16.58 -20.55 3.16
CA GLY A 165 -17.01 -20.02 4.46
C GLY A 165 -16.13 -18.90 5.04
N GLY A 166 -16.26 -18.64 6.33
CA GLY A 166 -15.40 -17.69 7.04
C GLY A 166 -14.11 -18.31 7.55
N ALA A 167 -13.12 -17.49 7.89
CA ALA A 167 -11.93 -17.96 8.61
C ALA A 167 -12.31 -18.59 9.97
N PRO A 168 -11.59 -19.63 10.44
CA PRO A 168 -11.85 -20.27 11.72
C PRO A 168 -11.85 -19.28 12.90
N ARG A 169 -12.74 -19.48 13.87
CA ARG A 169 -12.92 -18.55 15.00
C ARG A 169 -11.64 -18.32 15.82
N ASP A 170 -10.80 -19.33 15.96
CA ASP A 170 -9.52 -19.23 16.67
C ASP A 170 -8.52 -18.35 15.91
N VAL A 171 -8.42 -18.53 14.58
CA VAL A 171 -7.59 -17.68 13.70
C VAL A 171 -8.09 -16.23 13.73
N VAL A 172 -9.41 -16.02 13.64
CA VAL A 172 -10.02 -14.68 13.68
C VAL A 172 -9.78 -13.98 15.02
N ARG A 173 -9.82 -14.72 16.13
CA ARG A 173 -9.55 -14.14 17.46
C ARG A 173 -8.11 -13.69 17.62
N GLN A 174 -7.16 -14.42 17.06
CA GLN A 174 -5.72 -14.10 17.13
C GLN A 174 -5.33 -12.96 16.16
N LEU A 175 -5.97 -12.94 14.99
CA LEU A 175 -5.63 -12.05 13.88
C LEU A 175 -6.72 -11.01 13.62
N GLN A 176 -7.25 -10.35 14.66
CA GLN A 176 -8.20 -9.27 14.40
C GLN A 176 -7.45 -8.12 13.70
N PRO A 177 -7.64 -7.92 12.39
CA PRO A 177 -6.89 -6.93 11.66
C PRO A 177 -7.51 -5.57 11.93
N ARG A 178 -6.74 -4.65 12.51
CA ARG A 178 -7.14 -3.24 12.64
C ARG A 178 -6.54 -2.45 11.50
N LEU A 179 -7.35 -1.58 10.90
CA LEU A 179 -6.94 -0.73 9.80
C LEU A 179 -6.66 0.67 10.31
N SER A 180 -5.47 1.17 10.03
CA SER A 180 -5.10 2.57 10.21
C SER A 180 -4.66 3.15 8.86
N TYR A 181 -5.04 4.41 8.65
CA TYR A 181 -4.58 5.23 7.54
C TYR A 181 -3.63 6.28 8.12
N ALA A 182 -2.48 6.48 7.50
CA ALA A 182 -1.48 7.46 7.92
C ALA A 182 -1.32 8.55 6.86
N ALA A 183 -0.84 9.73 7.29
CA ALA A 183 -0.51 10.81 6.36
C ALA A 183 0.71 10.42 5.51
N GLY A 184 0.60 10.61 4.20
CA GLY A 184 1.57 10.19 3.22
C GLY A 184 0.93 9.85 1.87
N SER A 185 1.68 9.30 0.92
CA SER A 185 1.10 8.49 -0.15
C SER A 185 0.17 7.45 0.49
N MET A 186 -0.91 7.00 -0.16
CA MET A 186 -1.95 6.22 0.54
C MET A 186 -1.34 5.02 1.29
N VAL A 187 -1.35 5.09 2.63
CA VAL A 187 -0.81 4.07 3.53
C VAL A 187 -1.97 3.32 4.16
N VAL A 188 -1.99 1.99 3.98
CA VAL A 188 -2.92 1.10 4.66
C VAL A 188 -2.12 0.21 5.59
N GLN A 189 -2.27 0.41 6.89
CA GLN A 189 -1.62 -0.42 7.89
C GLN A 189 -2.63 -1.42 8.46
N VAL A 190 -2.27 -2.70 8.39
CA VAL A 190 -2.98 -3.81 9.03
C VAL A 190 -2.21 -4.18 10.30
N VAL A 191 -2.76 -3.85 11.46
CA VAL A 191 -2.19 -4.21 12.75
C VAL A 191 -2.88 -5.48 13.28
N LEU A 192 -2.10 -6.46 13.74
CA LEU A 192 -2.59 -7.76 14.21
C LEU A 192 -2.54 -7.87 15.73
N GLY A 193 -3.62 -8.37 16.33
CA GLY A 193 -3.71 -8.72 17.75
C GLY A 193 -5.17 -8.90 18.19
N GLY A 194 -5.40 -9.59 19.31
CA GLY A 194 -6.74 -9.83 19.86
C GLY A 194 -7.37 -8.60 20.54
N ASP A 195 -8.52 -8.82 21.18
CA ASP A 195 -9.26 -7.79 21.95
C ASP A 195 -8.42 -7.18 23.09
N GLN A 196 -7.40 -7.89 23.56
CA GLN A 196 -6.48 -7.43 24.60
C GLN A 196 -5.08 -7.16 24.03
N ARG A 197 -4.41 -6.15 24.61
CA ARG A 197 -3.00 -5.87 24.32
C ARG A 197 -2.16 -6.98 24.91
N GLU A 198 -1.58 -7.81 24.06
CA GLU A 198 -0.62 -8.83 24.47
C GLU A 198 0.75 -8.19 24.71
N LEU A 199 1.45 -8.68 25.75
CA LEU A 199 2.82 -8.28 26.08
C LEU A 199 3.84 -8.90 25.11
N TRP A 200 3.44 -9.94 24.38
CA TRP A 200 4.27 -10.72 23.46
C TRP A 200 3.69 -10.63 22.06
N ASP A 201 4.56 -10.63 21.04
CA ASP A 201 4.14 -10.56 19.65
C ASP A 201 3.88 -11.96 19.09
N GLU A 202 2.73 -12.55 19.43
CA GLU A 202 2.32 -13.89 18.98
C GLU A 202 2.17 -13.98 17.45
N ASN A 203 2.00 -12.81 16.80
CA ASN A 203 1.76 -12.69 15.37
C ASN A 203 3.04 -12.47 14.53
N ALA A 204 4.21 -12.28 15.18
CA ALA A 204 5.47 -11.97 14.50
C ALA A 204 5.79 -13.00 13.41
N ALA A 205 5.66 -14.28 13.76
CA ALA A 205 5.96 -15.38 12.85
C ALA A 205 4.99 -15.47 11.65
N VAL A 206 3.77 -14.90 11.76
CA VAL A 206 2.82 -14.81 10.65
C VAL A 206 3.24 -13.70 9.69
N VAL A 207 3.50 -12.49 10.19
CA VAL A 207 3.85 -11.35 9.33
C VAL A 207 5.23 -11.49 8.70
N GLU A 208 6.20 -12.10 9.40
CA GLU A 208 7.51 -12.44 8.84
C GLU A 208 7.37 -13.46 7.70
N ASP A 209 6.45 -14.43 7.83
CA ASP A 209 6.18 -15.41 6.80
C ASP A 209 5.46 -14.79 5.59
N VAL A 210 4.54 -13.84 5.83
CA VAL A 210 3.94 -13.02 4.77
C VAL A 210 5.03 -12.28 3.99
N GLN A 211 5.93 -11.57 4.69
CA GLN A 211 7.02 -10.84 4.06
C GLN A 211 7.92 -11.76 3.23
N ARG A 212 8.32 -12.90 3.80
CA ARG A 212 9.16 -13.89 3.13
C ARG A 212 8.51 -14.42 1.85
N CYS A 213 7.20 -14.72 1.89
CA CYS A 213 6.46 -15.19 0.73
C CYS A 213 6.29 -14.08 -0.32
N LEU A 214 6.00 -12.84 0.09
CA LEU A 214 5.89 -11.70 -0.82
C LEU A 214 7.22 -11.38 -1.50
N LEU A 215 8.33 -11.45 -0.77
CA LEU A 215 9.67 -11.26 -1.32
C LEU A 215 9.98 -12.34 -2.37
N ALA A 216 9.77 -13.61 -2.01
CA ALA A 216 9.98 -14.73 -2.94
C ALA A 216 9.12 -14.58 -4.20
N PHE A 217 7.84 -14.20 -4.06
CA PHE A 217 6.96 -13.93 -5.20
C PHE A 217 7.44 -12.74 -6.03
N SER A 218 7.82 -11.63 -5.39
CA SER A 218 8.29 -10.44 -6.09
C SER A 218 9.57 -10.70 -6.91
N GLU A 219 10.48 -11.52 -6.39
CA GLU A 219 11.74 -11.85 -7.06
C GLU A 219 11.62 -12.95 -8.13
N GLY A 220 10.82 -13.98 -7.88
CA GLY A 220 10.79 -15.19 -8.72
C GLY A 220 9.40 -15.74 -9.08
N GLY A 221 8.36 -14.93 -8.89
CA GLY A 221 6.98 -15.26 -9.28
C GLY A 221 6.41 -16.49 -8.57
N THR A 222 5.51 -17.20 -9.24
CA THR A 222 4.79 -18.35 -8.65
C THR A 222 5.73 -19.51 -8.32
N ARG A 223 6.81 -19.67 -9.09
CA ARG A 223 7.77 -20.77 -8.92
C ARG A 223 8.56 -20.66 -7.62
N ALA A 224 8.98 -19.44 -7.27
CA ALA A 224 9.73 -19.19 -6.05
C ALA A 224 8.92 -19.49 -4.77
N LEU A 225 7.58 -19.45 -4.85
CA LEU A 225 6.71 -19.79 -3.73
C LEU A 225 6.71 -21.28 -3.36
N ARG A 226 7.28 -22.18 -4.18
CA ARG A 226 7.37 -23.62 -3.85
C ARG A 226 8.21 -23.89 -2.61
N ALA A 227 9.24 -23.08 -2.37
CA ALA A 227 10.12 -23.23 -1.21
C ALA A 227 9.41 -22.83 0.10
N PRO A 228 8.77 -21.66 0.21
CA PRO A 228 8.05 -21.28 1.43
C PRO A 228 6.63 -21.88 1.55
N ILE A 229 6.00 -22.34 0.46
CA ILE A 229 4.62 -22.85 0.43
C ILE A 229 4.55 -24.22 -0.24
N ALA A 230 4.59 -25.28 0.58
CA ALA A 230 4.53 -26.66 0.10
C ALA A 230 3.16 -27.03 -0.51
N ASP A 231 2.07 -26.65 0.14
CA ASP A 231 0.71 -26.95 -0.32
C ASP A 231 0.34 -26.17 -1.60
N ASP A 232 -0.18 -26.91 -2.59
CA ASP A 232 -0.46 -26.39 -3.93
C ASP A 232 -1.59 -25.34 -3.95
N LEU A 233 -2.65 -25.56 -3.16
CA LEU A 233 -3.81 -24.66 -3.12
C LEU A 233 -3.46 -23.36 -2.39
N TYR A 234 -2.76 -23.44 -1.25
CA TYR A 234 -2.27 -22.24 -0.57
C TYR A 234 -1.30 -21.45 -1.46
N ARG A 235 -0.45 -22.14 -2.23
CA ARG A 235 0.51 -21.49 -3.11
C ARG A 235 -0.16 -20.79 -4.28
N GLU A 236 -1.14 -21.44 -4.91
CA GLU A 236 -1.93 -20.84 -5.99
C GLU A 236 -2.73 -19.64 -5.48
N ASN A 237 -3.44 -19.78 -4.36
CA ASN A 237 -4.19 -18.69 -3.74
C ASN A 237 -3.29 -17.50 -3.40
N PHE A 238 -2.15 -17.74 -2.75
CA PHE A 238 -1.19 -16.70 -2.41
C PHE A 238 -0.68 -15.96 -3.65
N ALA A 239 -0.31 -16.68 -4.72
CA ALA A 239 0.18 -16.08 -5.95
C ALA A 239 -0.86 -15.15 -6.58
N GLN A 240 -2.13 -15.58 -6.63
CA GLN A 240 -3.22 -14.80 -7.21
C GLN A 240 -3.56 -13.56 -6.36
N LEU A 241 -3.54 -13.67 -5.03
CA LEU A 241 -3.69 -12.53 -4.13
C LEU A 241 -2.50 -11.55 -4.24
N ALA A 242 -1.27 -12.06 -4.33
CA ALA A 242 -0.08 -11.24 -4.48
C ALA A 242 -0.07 -10.48 -5.83
N THR A 243 -0.62 -11.05 -6.90
CA THR A 243 -0.85 -10.32 -8.16
C THR A 243 -1.80 -9.14 -7.98
N GLN A 244 -2.81 -9.24 -7.10
CA GLN A 244 -3.73 -8.13 -6.83
C GLN A 244 -3.08 -6.99 -6.05
N LEU A 245 -2.03 -7.28 -5.27
CA LEU A 245 -1.23 -6.25 -4.60
C LEU A 245 -0.36 -5.46 -5.57
N ALA A 246 0.02 -6.04 -6.71
CA ALA A 246 0.96 -5.42 -7.65
C ALA A 246 0.46 -4.06 -8.19
N PRO A 247 1.37 -3.15 -8.57
CA PRO A 247 0.99 -1.92 -9.25
C PRO A 247 0.36 -2.23 -10.62
N ASP A 248 -0.64 -1.44 -11.00
CA ASP A 248 -1.25 -1.51 -12.34
C ASP A 248 -0.40 -0.79 -13.41
N GLY A 249 0.49 0.10 -12.98
CA GLY A 249 1.42 0.86 -13.82
C GLY A 249 0.81 2.10 -14.48
N LYS A 250 -0.46 2.40 -14.22
CA LYS A 250 -1.18 3.56 -14.76
C LYS A 250 -1.66 4.50 -13.64
N ARG A 251 -2.55 4.00 -12.79
CA ARG A 251 -3.14 4.69 -11.63
C ARG A 251 -2.22 4.58 -10.42
N VAL A 252 -1.72 3.37 -10.17
CA VAL A 252 -0.76 3.03 -9.12
C VAL A 252 0.52 2.50 -9.77
N THR A 253 1.62 3.23 -9.64
CA THR A 253 2.92 2.93 -10.25
C THR A 253 3.85 2.16 -9.32
N SER A 254 3.72 2.33 -8.00
CA SER A 254 4.50 1.60 -7.00
C SER A 254 3.62 1.10 -5.87
N VAL A 255 3.94 -0.10 -5.39
CA VAL A 255 3.35 -0.69 -4.19
C VAL A 255 4.45 -1.32 -3.36
N ASP A 256 4.63 -0.83 -2.14
CA ASP A 256 5.62 -1.34 -1.19
C ASP A 256 4.91 -1.94 0.03
N VAL A 257 5.34 -3.13 0.47
CA VAL A 257 4.84 -3.79 1.67
C VAL A 257 5.92 -3.81 2.73
N LEU A 258 5.66 -3.16 3.86
CA LEU A 258 6.52 -3.13 5.03
C LEU A 258 5.96 -4.02 6.13
N VAL A 259 6.82 -4.78 6.80
CA VAL A 259 6.45 -5.54 7.99
C VAL A 259 7.23 -5.00 9.18
N ALA A 260 6.53 -4.82 10.30
CA ALA A 260 7.15 -4.48 11.57
C ALA A 260 6.62 -5.39 12.68
N THR A 261 7.52 -5.81 13.55
CA THR A 261 7.23 -6.62 14.75
C THR A 261 7.83 -5.93 15.97
N ALA A 262 7.67 -6.53 17.15
CA ALA A 262 8.32 -6.04 18.38
C ALA A 262 9.87 -5.94 18.27
N THR A 263 10.51 -6.67 17.36
CA THR A 263 11.97 -6.63 17.16
C THR A 263 12.44 -5.56 16.18
N GLY A 264 11.50 -4.87 15.50
CA GLY A 264 11.77 -3.77 14.60
C GLY A 264 11.11 -3.92 13.22
N SER A 265 11.35 -2.92 12.37
CA SER A 265 10.87 -2.91 10.99
C SER A 265 11.83 -3.69 10.08
N GLN A 266 11.25 -4.50 9.21
CA GLN A 266 11.99 -5.25 8.20
C GLN A 266 12.15 -4.44 6.90
N LYS A 267 12.97 -4.90 5.95
CA LYS A 267 13.13 -4.19 4.67
C LYS A 267 11.81 -4.18 3.86
N PRO A 268 11.40 -3.04 3.27
CA PRO A 268 10.23 -3.00 2.40
C PRO A 268 10.34 -3.99 1.24
N VAL A 269 9.27 -4.70 0.94
CA VAL A 269 9.13 -5.54 -0.25
C VAL A 269 8.42 -4.74 -1.32
N ARG A 270 9.15 -4.34 -2.36
CA ARG A 270 8.55 -3.70 -3.53
C ARG A 270 7.85 -4.73 -4.39
N MET A 271 6.55 -4.57 -4.57
CA MET A 271 5.74 -5.49 -5.37
C MET A 271 6.00 -5.26 -6.86
N ARG A 272 6.27 -6.35 -7.57
CA ARG A 272 6.46 -6.33 -9.02
C ARG A 272 5.26 -6.92 -9.72
N ARG A 273 4.92 -6.32 -10.86
CA ARG A 273 3.94 -6.90 -11.77
C ARG A 273 4.56 -8.11 -12.45
N HIS A 274 4.23 -9.29 -11.94
CA HIS A 274 4.43 -10.53 -12.67
C HIS A 274 3.31 -10.64 -13.69
N GLY A 275 3.60 -10.15 -14.90
CA GLY A 275 2.71 -10.37 -16.03
C GLY A 275 2.58 -11.86 -16.34
N SER A 276 1.73 -12.16 -17.31
CA SER A 276 1.56 -13.45 -17.99
C SER A 276 2.87 -14.11 -18.51
N GLU A 277 4.06 -13.69 -18.12
CA GLU A 277 5.35 -14.29 -18.47
C GLU A 277 5.58 -15.64 -17.77
N ASP A 278 4.98 -15.87 -16.58
CA ASP A 278 4.85 -17.22 -15.99
C ASP A 278 3.94 -18.14 -16.87
N ARG A 279 3.15 -17.56 -17.80
CA ARG A 279 2.38 -18.31 -18.81
C ARG A 279 3.23 -18.77 -20.00
N LYS A 280 4.35 -18.11 -20.32
CA LYS A 280 5.22 -18.50 -21.45
C LYS A 280 6.03 -19.77 -21.18
N ALA A 281 6.20 -20.17 -19.92
CA ALA A 281 6.93 -21.38 -19.58
C ALA A 281 6.07 -22.67 -19.56
N LYS A 282 4.83 -22.60 -20.06
CA LYS A 282 4.02 -23.75 -20.50
C LYS A 282 3.59 -23.54 -21.96
N SER A 283 4.53 -23.46 -22.88
CA SER A 283 4.25 -23.87 -24.27
C SER A 283 4.19 -25.40 -24.34
N LEU A 284 3.08 -25.95 -23.86
CA LEU A 284 2.63 -27.28 -24.29
C LEU A 284 1.63 -27.10 -25.44
N PRO A 285 1.60 -28.05 -26.39
CA PRO A 285 1.14 -27.83 -27.76
C PRO A 285 -0.37 -27.64 -27.85
N VAL A 286 -0.80 -26.68 -28.67
CA VAL A 286 -2.19 -26.39 -29.07
C VAL A 286 -3.15 -26.31 -27.87
N GLY A 287 -3.06 -25.21 -27.12
CA GLY A 287 -4.03 -24.90 -26.07
C GLY A 287 -5.36 -24.38 -26.64
N PRO A 288 -6.48 -24.52 -25.89
CA PRO A 288 -7.77 -23.93 -26.26
C PRO A 288 -7.69 -22.41 -26.45
N ALA A 289 -8.54 -21.87 -27.34
CA ALA A 289 -8.68 -20.43 -27.53
C ALA A 289 -8.95 -19.75 -26.18
N LEU A 290 -8.20 -18.68 -25.90
CA LEU A 290 -8.41 -17.83 -24.73
C LEU A 290 -9.40 -16.74 -25.14
N ASP A 291 -10.55 -16.72 -24.48
CA ASP A 291 -11.57 -15.71 -24.67
C ASP A 291 -11.56 -14.73 -23.49
N VAL A 292 -11.90 -13.48 -23.75
CA VAL A 292 -12.11 -12.46 -22.71
C VAL A 292 -13.60 -12.19 -22.64
N LEU A 293 -14.19 -12.42 -21.46
CA LEU A 293 -15.60 -12.17 -21.19
C LEU A 293 -15.72 -10.96 -20.26
N GLU A 294 -16.60 -10.03 -20.59
CA GLU A 294 -16.89 -8.85 -19.79
C GLU A 294 -18.38 -8.80 -19.47
N GLY A 295 -18.72 -8.65 -18.19
CA GLY A 295 -20.11 -8.66 -17.76
C GLY A 295 -20.28 -8.69 -16.25
N GLU A 296 -21.53 -8.67 -15.79
CA GLU A 296 -21.85 -8.64 -14.36
C GLU A 296 -21.81 -10.04 -13.74
N LEU A 297 -21.09 -10.20 -12.63
CA LEU A 297 -21.02 -11.46 -11.90
C LEU A 297 -22.28 -11.65 -11.04
N ARG A 298 -23.22 -12.48 -11.52
CA ARG A 298 -24.58 -12.61 -10.95
C ARG A 298 -24.86 -13.94 -10.25
N GLY A 299 -23.98 -14.93 -10.38
CA GLY A 299 -24.17 -16.25 -9.76
C GLY A 299 -22.88 -16.85 -9.26
N VAL A 300 -22.92 -17.35 -8.03
CA VAL A 300 -21.94 -18.26 -7.43
C VAL A 300 -22.74 -19.51 -7.07
N ASP A 301 -22.52 -20.61 -7.78
CA ASP A 301 -23.25 -21.86 -7.53
C ASP A 301 -22.41 -22.81 -6.67
N GLU A 302 -22.80 -22.94 -5.40
CA GLU A 302 -22.18 -23.84 -4.42
C GLU A 302 -22.85 -25.23 -4.39
N THR A 303 -23.98 -25.39 -5.11
CA THR A 303 -24.76 -26.63 -5.07
C THR A 303 -24.17 -27.73 -5.94
N THR A 304 -23.21 -27.37 -6.80
CA THR A 304 -22.53 -28.29 -7.71
C THR A 304 -21.06 -28.45 -7.30
N PRO A 305 -20.47 -29.66 -7.30
CA PRO A 305 -19.06 -29.90 -6.94
C PRO A 305 -18.03 -29.23 -7.87
N ARG A 306 -18.48 -28.49 -8.90
CA ARG A 306 -17.64 -27.68 -9.79
C ARG A 306 -17.96 -26.23 -9.51
N ASN A 307 -17.18 -25.58 -8.67
CA ASN A 307 -17.25 -24.14 -8.39
C ASN A 307 -17.48 -23.36 -9.70
N THR A 308 -18.70 -22.88 -9.92
CA THR A 308 -19.09 -22.20 -11.16
C THR A 308 -19.61 -20.82 -10.85
N ILE A 309 -19.19 -19.85 -11.66
CA ILE A 309 -19.76 -18.51 -11.68
C ILE A 309 -20.59 -18.28 -12.94
N LYS A 310 -21.59 -17.41 -12.83
CA LYS A 310 -22.37 -16.92 -13.97
C LYS A 310 -22.05 -15.47 -14.24
N ILE A 311 -21.60 -15.19 -15.46
CA ILE A 311 -21.32 -13.84 -15.95
C ILE A 311 -22.42 -13.48 -16.93
N LEU A 312 -23.11 -12.37 -16.67
CA LEU A 312 -24.11 -11.80 -17.56
C LEU A 312 -23.41 -10.83 -18.52
N LEU A 313 -23.26 -11.22 -19.78
CA LEU A 313 -22.59 -10.39 -20.79
C LEU A 313 -23.43 -9.15 -21.12
N SER A 314 -22.79 -7.98 -21.14
CA SER A 314 -23.43 -6.72 -21.52
C SER A 314 -23.53 -6.61 -23.05
N GLY A 315 -24.75 -6.64 -23.59
CA GLY A 315 -25.03 -6.53 -25.03
C GLY A 315 -26.52 -6.68 -25.38
N ALA A 316 -26.89 -6.44 -26.65
CA ALA A 316 -28.28 -6.43 -27.14
C ALA A 316 -29.08 -7.73 -26.89
N ASN A 317 -28.39 -8.83 -26.58
CA ASN A 317 -28.97 -10.08 -26.05
C ASN A 317 -28.18 -10.49 -24.80
N ALA A 318 -28.68 -10.13 -23.61
CA ALA A 318 -28.09 -10.51 -22.34
C ALA A 318 -28.05 -12.05 -22.23
N THR A 319 -26.85 -12.63 -22.33
CA THR A 319 -26.63 -14.08 -22.24
C THR A 319 -25.78 -14.38 -21.03
N ALA A 320 -26.23 -15.36 -20.24
CA ALA A 320 -25.51 -15.82 -19.06
C ALA A 320 -24.52 -16.93 -19.47
N VAL A 321 -23.24 -16.72 -19.20
CA VAL A 321 -22.17 -17.70 -19.44
C VAL A 321 -21.71 -18.29 -18.12
N SER A 322 -21.66 -19.61 -18.04
CA SER A 322 -21.12 -20.33 -16.89
C SER A 322 -19.62 -20.55 -17.04
N VAL A 323 -18.84 -20.13 -16.04
CA VAL A 323 -17.38 -20.25 -16.00
C VAL A 323 -16.96 -21.08 -14.79
N GLN A 324 -16.17 -22.13 -15.02
CA GLN A 324 -15.59 -22.95 -13.96
C GLN A 324 -14.42 -22.23 -13.31
N VAL A 325 -14.42 -22.17 -11.99
CA VAL A 325 -13.45 -21.47 -11.16
C VAL A 325 -12.61 -22.48 -10.39
N GLY A 326 -11.32 -22.20 -10.23
CA GLY A 326 -10.44 -23.02 -9.41
C GLY A 326 -10.72 -22.84 -7.92
N ASP A 327 -10.57 -23.92 -7.16
CA ASP A 327 -10.80 -23.93 -5.71
C ASP A 327 -9.97 -22.90 -4.95
N ALA A 328 -8.73 -22.66 -5.39
CA ALA A 328 -7.82 -21.71 -4.77
C ALA A 328 -8.25 -20.23 -4.94
N VAL A 329 -9.15 -19.91 -5.87
CA VAL A 329 -9.53 -18.51 -6.16
C VAL A 329 -10.99 -18.20 -5.84
N MET A 330 -11.82 -19.20 -5.58
CA MET A 330 -13.25 -19.00 -5.43
C MET A 330 -13.62 -18.07 -4.26
N GLU A 331 -13.14 -18.37 -3.07
CA GLU A 331 -13.58 -17.72 -1.84
C GLU A 331 -12.98 -16.32 -1.64
N ASP A 332 -11.67 -16.17 -1.82
CA ASP A 332 -10.97 -14.93 -1.46
C ASP A 332 -10.86 -13.92 -2.61
N ILE A 333 -11.14 -14.33 -3.85
CA ILE A 333 -10.91 -13.53 -5.05
C ILE A 333 -12.20 -13.32 -5.85
N VAL A 334 -12.95 -14.39 -6.10
CA VAL A 334 -14.13 -14.31 -6.97
C VAL A 334 -15.38 -13.88 -6.20
N ARG A 335 -15.63 -14.46 -5.02
CA ARG A 335 -16.81 -14.13 -4.20
C ARG A 335 -16.91 -12.64 -3.82
N PRO A 336 -15.82 -11.92 -3.47
CA PRO A 336 -15.89 -10.49 -3.18
C PRO A 336 -16.35 -9.61 -4.36
N LEU A 337 -16.32 -10.14 -5.59
CA LEU A 337 -16.71 -9.44 -6.82
C LEU A 337 -18.18 -9.69 -7.21
N TYR A 338 -18.96 -10.37 -6.37
CA TYR A 338 -20.38 -10.60 -6.63
C TYR A 338 -21.16 -9.29 -6.81
N GLY A 339 -21.98 -9.23 -7.86
CA GLY A 339 -22.75 -8.04 -8.25
C GLY A 339 -21.92 -6.92 -8.88
N ARG A 340 -20.67 -7.19 -9.27
CA ARG A 340 -19.80 -6.22 -9.96
C ARG A 340 -19.62 -6.60 -11.43
N VAL A 341 -19.33 -5.59 -12.26
CA VAL A 341 -18.90 -5.80 -13.65
C VAL A 341 -17.43 -6.20 -13.65
N VAL A 342 -17.15 -7.35 -14.22
CA VAL A 342 -15.81 -7.93 -14.26
C VAL A 342 -15.42 -8.32 -15.68
N ARG A 343 -14.13 -8.19 -15.96
CA ARG A 343 -13.46 -8.77 -17.12
C ARG A 343 -12.70 -10.02 -16.68
N VAL A 344 -13.02 -11.15 -17.28
CA VAL A 344 -12.36 -12.43 -17.00
C VAL A 344 -11.69 -12.98 -18.27
N THR A 345 -10.54 -13.62 -18.10
CA THR A 345 -9.94 -14.45 -19.15
C THR A 345 -10.36 -15.89 -18.93
N VAL A 346 -10.89 -16.55 -19.95
CA VAL A 346 -11.30 -17.96 -19.89
C VAL A 346 -10.61 -18.77 -20.97
N ALA A 347 -10.28 -20.02 -20.63
CA ALA A 347 -9.91 -21.03 -21.61
C ALA A 347 -11.18 -21.78 -22.03
N THR A 348 -11.51 -21.74 -23.32
CA THR A 348 -12.72 -22.37 -23.87
C THR A 348 -12.40 -23.73 -24.47
N VAL A 349 -12.87 -24.80 -23.82
CA VAL A 349 -12.75 -26.18 -24.32
C VAL A 349 -14.16 -26.68 -24.64
N GLY A 350 -14.55 -26.63 -25.91
CA GLY A 350 -15.90 -26.99 -26.35
C GLY A 350 -16.96 -26.02 -25.81
N LYS A 351 -17.91 -26.51 -24.99
CA LYS A 351 -18.95 -25.69 -24.32
C LYS A 351 -18.57 -25.24 -22.90
N GLN A 352 -17.36 -25.56 -22.44
CA GLN A 352 -16.91 -25.25 -21.09
C GLN A 352 -15.91 -24.10 -21.10
N HIS A 353 -16.15 -23.11 -20.25
CA HIS A 353 -15.24 -22.00 -20.00
C HIS A 353 -14.57 -22.21 -18.64
N LYS A 354 -13.24 -22.20 -18.58
CA LYS A 354 -12.48 -22.28 -17.34
C LYS A 354 -11.77 -20.96 -17.08
N LEU A 355 -11.93 -20.39 -15.89
CA LEU A 355 -11.28 -19.14 -15.49
C LEU A 355 -9.74 -19.32 -15.46
N ILE A 356 -9.04 -18.37 -16.07
CA ILE A 356 -7.58 -18.30 -16.09
C ILE A 356 -7.14 -16.96 -15.49
N GLY A 357 -6.52 -17.04 -14.31
CA GLY A 357 -6.01 -15.86 -13.60
C GLY A 357 -7.07 -15.17 -12.73
N VAL A 358 -6.84 -13.89 -12.46
CA VAL A 358 -7.67 -13.06 -11.59
C VAL A 358 -8.69 -12.27 -12.41
N PRO A 359 -9.98 -12.25 -12.05
CA PRO A 359 -10.94 -11.30 -12.62
C PRO A 359 -10.52 -9.84 -12.38
N GLU A 360 -10.69 -8.99 -13.38
CA GLU A 360 -10.45 -7.54 -13.28
C GLU A 360 -11.79 -6.82 -13.12
N LEU A 361 -11.86 -5.84 -12.21
CA LEU A 361 -13.02 -4.95 -12.15
C LEU A 361 -12.99 -4.00 -13.34
N VAL A 362 -14.14 -3.79 -13.95
CA VAL A 362 -14.34 -2.72 -14.94
C VAL A 362 -14.94 -1.55 -14.18
N ASP A 363 -14.16 -0.49 -13.98
CA ASP A 363 -14.65 0.73 -13.33
C ASP A 363 -15.60 1.45 -14.31
N ASP A 364 -16.79 1.84 -13.84
CA ASP A 364 -17.76 2.69 -14.55
C ASP A 364 -17.29 4.16 -14.66
N ASP A 365 -15.98 4.43 -14.67
CA ASP A 365 -15.39 5.79 -14.71
C ASP A 365 -15.49 6.46 -16.11
N GLU A 366 -16.32 5.94 -17.04
CA GLU A 366 -16.74 6.62 -18.27
C GLU A 366 -18.19 7.12 -18.19
N SER A 367 -18.50 7.93 -17.16
CA SER A 367 -19.74 8.73 -17.11
C SER A 367 -19.45 10.18 -16.75
#